data_AF-A0A2N5PB53-F1
#
_entry.id   AF-A0A2N5PB53-F1
#
_cell.length_a   1.000
_cell.length_b   1.000
_cell.length_c   1.000
_cell.angle_alpha   90.00
_cell.angle_beta   90.00
_cell.angle_gamma   90.00
#
_symmetry.space_group_name_H-M   'P 1'
#
loop_
_entity.id
_entity.type
_entity.pdbx_description
1 polymer ?
#
loop_
_entity_poly.entity_id
_entity_poly.type
_entity_poly.pdbx_seq_one_letter_code
_entity_poly.pdbx_strand_id
1 'polypeptide(L)'
;MAYSKKDWVDGETITEASMDNIENGVAANDTKNTQQDGKITELEGKIVKAVAGSKDGLMSKEDKAKLDGIAEQANKYNLPAANKTTLGGVKQMALIADLSTETATDLKNKINAILAEMKKQGIMANS
;
A
#
# COMPACT_ATOMS: atom_id res chain seq x y z
N MET A 1 12.76 45.59 -19.69
CA MET A 1 12.38 44.73 -20.85
C MET A 1 12.53 43.27 -20.43
N ALA A 2 11.93 42.29 -21.11
CA ALA A 2 12.23 40.89 -20.78
C ALA A 2 13.70 40.59 -21.09
N TYR A 3 14.38 39.83 -20.22
CA TYR A 3 15.75 39.40 -20.49
C TYR A 3 15.81 38.62 -21.80
N SER A 4 16.73 39.04 -22.67
CA SER A 4 17.14 38.29 -23.83
C SER A 4 18.60 37.89 -23.69
N LYS A 5 18.95 36.66 -24.01
CA LYS A 5 20.36 36.25 -24.03
C LYS A 5 21.10 37.10 -25.07
N LYS A 6 22.16 37.78 -24.64
CA LYS A 6 23.08 38.50 -25.53
C LYS A 6 24.29 37.63 -25.84
N ASP A 7 24.58 37.48 -27.12
CA ASP A 7 25.84 36.89 -27.59
C ASP A 7 26.83 38.05 -27.76
N TRP A 8 27.87 38.07 -26.93
CA TRP A 8 28.87 39.13 -26.88
C TRP A 8 29.96 38.93 -27.93
N VAL A 9 30.45 40.01 -28.53
CA VAL A 9 31.57 39.99 -29.48
C VAL A 9 32.84 40.55 -28.82
N ASP A 10 34.01 40.02 -29.19
CA ASP A 10 35.28 40.51 -28.67
C ASP A 10 35.50 42.00 -29.02
N GLY A 11 35.95 42.77 -28.04
CA GLY A 11 36.11 44.22 -28.13
C GLY A 11 34.82 45.05 -28.12
N GLU A 12 33.65 44.44 -27.90
CA GLU A 12 32.37 45.17 -27.80
C GLU A 12 32.28 46.03 -26.53
N THR A 13 31.90 47.30 -26.68
CA THR A 13 31.66 48.20 -25.55
C THR A 13 30.35 47.86 -24.85
N ILE A 14 30.39 47.68 -23.52
CA ILE A 14 29.19 47.49 -22.69
C ILE A 14 28.36 48.77 -22.71
N THR A 15 27.08 48.63 -23.05
CA THR A 15 26.11 49.73 -23.08
C THR A 15 25.13 49.65 -21.92
N GLU A 16 24.52 50.79 -21.57
CA GLU A 16 23.42 50.88 -20.60
C GLU A 16 22.32 49.86 -20.92
N ALA A 17 21.87 49.78 -22.18
CA ALA A 17 20.88 48.80 -22.61
C ALA A 17 21.30 47.33 -22.36
N SER A 18 22.60 47.03 -22.46
CA SER A 18 23.11 45.69 -22.16
C SER A 18 23.12 45.41 -20.66
N MET A 19 23.41 46.43 -19.83
CA MET A 19 23.31 46.36 -18.38
C MET A 19 21.85 46.21 -17.92
N ASP A 20 20.94 47.04 -18.44
CA ASP A 20 19.49 46.94 -18.19
C ASP A 20 18.97 45.54 -18.51
N ASN A 21 19.40 44.95 -19.62
CA ASN A 21 19.00 43.59 -19.99
C ASN A 21 19.45 42.57 -18.93
N ILE A 22 20.70 42.65 -18.45
CA ILE A 22 21.20 41.77 -17.37
C ILE A 22 20.42 42.00 -16.08
N GLU A 23 20.18 43.24 -15.67
CA GLU A 23 19.41 43.58 -14.47
C GLU A 23 17.99 43.01 -14.53
N ASN A 24 17.33 43.11 -15.70
CA ASN A 24 16.04 42.49 -15.93
C ASN A 24 16.10 40.96 -15.79
N GLY A 25 17.20 40.32 -16.22
CA GLY A 25 17.42 38.87 -16.07
C GLY A 25 17.64 38.44 -14.63
N VAL A 26 18.43 39.21 -13.87
CA VAL A 26 18.65 39.01 -12.44
C VAL A 26 17.34 39.16 -11.68
N ALA A 27 16.59 40.25 -11.90
CA ALA A 27 15.29 40.48 -11.26
C ALA A 27 14.28 39.37 -11.56
N ALA A 28 14.27 38.85 -12.80
CA ALA A 28 13.42 37.72 -13.18
C ALA A 28 13.82 36.42 -12.47
N ASN A 29 15.11 36.15 -12.31
CA ASN A 29 15.61 35.00 -11.57
C ASN A 29 15.31 35.12 -10.07
N ASP A 30 15.52 36.29 -9.47
CA ASP A 30 15.20 36.54 -8.06
C ASP A 30 13.71 36.33 -7.78
N THR A 31 12.86 36.77 -8.72
CA THR A 31 11.41 36.52 -8.66
C THR A 31 11.10 35.03 -8.69
N LYS A 32 11.75 34.24 -9.56
CA LYS A 32 11.57 32.79 -9.62
C LYS A 32 12.07 32.10 -8.36
N ASN A 33 13.23 32.51 -7.83
CA ASN A 33 13.80 31.97 -6.61
C ASN A 33 12.87 32.21 -5.43
N THR A 34 12.35 33.43 -5.27
CA THR A 34 11.37 33.77 -4.23
C THR A 34 10.11 32.89 -4.32
N GLN A 35 9.62 32.63 -5.54
CA GLN A 35 8.47 31.72 -5.74
C GLN A 35 8.81 30.27 -5.40
N GLN A 36 10.01 29.81 -5.71
CA GLN A 36 10.48 28.47 -5.36
C GLN A 36 10.63 28.32 -3.84
N ASP A 37 11.21 29.30 -3.16
CA ASP A 37 11.34 29.33 -1.70
C ASP A 37 9.97 29.27 -1.01
N GLY A 38 8.98 29.99 -1.55
CA GLY A 38 7.59 29.91 -1.07
C GLY A 38 6.99 28.50 -1.22
N LYS A 39 7.21 27.85 -2.37
CA LYS A 39 6.75 26.46 -2.59
C LYS A 39 7.46 25.46 -1.68
N ILE A 40 8.77 25.64 -1.45
CA ILE A 40 9.56 24.81 -0.52
C ILE A 40 9.00 24.95 0.89
N THR A 41 8.75 26.18 1.35
CA THR A 41 8.16 26.46 2.66
C THR A 41 6.80 25.77 2.83
N GLU A 42 5.94 25.80 1.80
CA GLU A 42 4.63 25.12 1.85
C GLU A 42 4.78 23.59 1.95
N LEU A 43 5.72 23.01 1.18
CA LEU A 43 6.01 21.58 1.19
C LEU A 43 6.56 21.13 2.54
N GLU A 44 7.51 21.86 3.11
CA GLU A 44 8.04 21.61 4.47
C GLU A 44 6.91 21.62 5.50
N GLY A 45 6.01 22.60 5.42
CA GLY A 45 4.82 22.68 6.27
C GLY A 45 3.89 21.47 6.12
N LYS A 46 3.68 20.96 4.89
CA LYS A 46 2.89 19.74 4.64
C LYS A 46 3.58 18.49 5.17
N ILE A 47 4.90 18.37 5.02
CA ILE A 47 5.69 17.24 5.53
C ILE A 47 5.61 17.18 7.05
N VAL A 48 5.83 18.31 7.73
CA VAL A 48 5.73 18.40 9.20
C VAL A 48 4.35 17.94 9.69
N LYS A 49 3.27 18.37 9.02
CA LYS A 49 1.90 17.94 9.35
C LYS A 49 1.66 16.46 9.07
N ALA A 50 2.16 15.94 7.94
CA ALA A 50 2.04 14.53 7.58
C ALA A 50 2.69 13.62 8.62
N VAL A 51 3.85 14.02 9.15
CA VAL A 51 4.56 13.30 10.22
C VAL A 51 3.82 13.43 11.55
N ALA A 52 3.35 14.63 11.91
CA ALA A 52 2.65 14.86 13.17
C ALA A 52 1.24 14.22 13.23
N GLY A 53 0.59 13.98 12.09
CA GLY A 53 -0.72 13.34 11.99
C GLY A 53 -1.91 14.17 12.51
N SER A 54 -1.68 15.41 12.98
CA SER A 54 -2.71 16.25 13.62
C SER A 54 -3.52 17.12 12.65
N LYS A 55 -3.02 17.31 11.43
CA LYS A 55 -3.63 18.10 10.35
C LYS A 55 -3.29 17.47 9.00
N ASP A 56 -4.01 17.88 7.96
CA ASP A 56 -3.72 17.45 6.60
C ASP A 56 -2.30 17.88 6.18
N GLY A 57 -1.58 16.92 5.59
CA GLY A 57 -0.21 17.08 5.10
C GLY A 57 -0.13 16.71 3.63
N LEU A 58 0.70 15.71 3.31
CA LEU A 58 0.74 15.10 1.97
C LEU A 58 -0.48 14.22 1.67
N MET A 59 -1.19 13.80 2.72
CA MET A 59 -2.48 13.12 2.69
C MET A 59 -3.40 13.71 3.77
N SER A 60 -4.70 13.39 3.72
CA SER A 60 -5.63 13.79 4.77
C SER A 60 -5.22 13.18 6.12
N LYS A 61 -5.52 13.87 7.22
CA LYS A 61 -5.28 13.32 8.57
C LYS A 61 -6.07 12.03 8.79
N GLU A 62 -7.26 11.91 8.21
CA GLU A 62 -8.10 10.72 8.29
C GLU A 62 -7.43 9.52 7.61
N ASP A 63 -6.86 9.70 6.42
CA ASP A 63 -6.18 8.62 5.72
C ASP A 63 -4.87 8.23 6.40
N LYS A 64 -4.14 9.20 6.97
CA LYS A 64 -2.97 8.91 7.83
C LYS A 64 -3.38 8.09 9.06
N ALA A 65 -4.46 8.47 9.74
CA ALA A 65 -4.97 7.73 10.90
C ALA A 65 -5.41 6.30 10.53
N LYS A 66 -6.01 6.09 9.35
CA LYS A 66 -6.31 4.73 8.86
C LYS A 66 -5.05 3.91 8.68
N LEU A 67 -4.00 4.47 8.07
CA LEU A 67 -2.71 3.77 7.87
C LEU A 67 -1.99 3.48 9.19
N ASP A 68 -1.94 4.45 10.10
CA ASP A 68 -1.35 4.26 11.44
C ASP A 68 -2.11 3.23 12.28
N GLY A 69 -3.43 3.15 12.08
CA GLY A 69 -4.30 2.18 12.73
C GLY A 69 -4.15 0.74 12.21
N ILE A 70 -3.44 0.52 11.10
CA ILE A 70 -3.08 -0.81 10.65
C ILE A 70 -1.99 -1.34 11.57
N ALA A 71 -2.39 -2.05 12.62
CA ALA A 71 -1.46 -2.75 13.49
C ALA A 71 -0.58 -3.71 12.67
N GLU A 72 0.67 -3.89 13.09
CA GLU A 72 1.49 -4.99 12.59
C GLU A 72 0.66 -6.29 12.70
N GLN A 73 0.56 -7.04 11.60
CA GLN A 73 -0.26 -8.25 11.46
C GLN A 73 -1.77 -8.08 11.27
N ALA A 74 -2.33 -6.88 11.04
CA ALA A 74 -3.77 -6.70 10.79
C ALA A 74 -4.31 -7.54 9.61
N ASN A 75 -3.44 -7.89 8.65
CA ASN A 75 -3.78 -8.76 7.51
C ASN A 75 -3.34 -10.22 7.68
N LYS A 76 -2.83 -10.64 8.84
CA LYS A 76 -2.53 -12.06 9.09
C LYS A 76 -3.79 -12.82 9.49
N TYR A 77 -4.64 -13.08 8.51
CA TYR A 77 -5.71 -14.04 8.69
C TYR A 77 -5.13 -15.46 8.71
N ASN A 78 -5.24 -16.14 9.86
CA ASN A 78 -4.97 -17.57 9.97
C ASN A 78 -6.30 -18.31 10.00
N LEU A 79 -6.56 -19.16 9.01
CA LEU A 79 -7.80 -19.93 8.94
C LEU A 79 -7.86 -20.93 10.11
N PRO A 80 -8.76 -20.77 11.10
CA PRO A 80 -8.88 -21.73 12.18
C PRO A 80 -9.43 -23.05 11.66
N ALA A 81 -9.18 -24.14 12.39
CA ALA A 81 -9.88 -25.40 12.14
C ALA A 81 -11.37 -25.25 12.50
N ALA A 82 -12.25 -25.87 11.71
CA ALA A 82 -13.68 -25.90 12.01
C ALA A 82 -13.96 -26.60 13.34
N ASN A 83 -15.01 -26.15 14.05
CA ASN A 83 -15.52 -26.83 15.23
C ASN A 83 -17.06 -26.72 15.30
N LYS A 84 -17.68 -27.31 16.34
CA LYS A 84 -19.15 -27.37 16.48
C LYS A 84 -19.85 -26.00 16.52
N THR A 85 -19.14 -24.95 16.91
CA THR A 85 -19.72 -23.62 17.15
C THR A 85 -19.05 -22.52 16.32
N THR A 86 -18.01 -22.84 15.53
CA THR A 86 -17.24 -21.84 14.78
C THR A 86 -16.87 -22.37 13.40
N LEU A 87 -17.08 -21.54 12.38
CA LEU A 87 -16.64 -21.81 11.02
C LEU A 87 -15.10 -21.84 10.95
N GLY A 88 -14.58 -22.76 10.14
CA GLY A 88 -13.15 -22.91 9.92
C GLY A 88 -12.86 -23.85 8.76
N GLY A 89 -11.59 -24.09 8.50
CA GLY A 89 -11.13 -25.01 7.47
C GLY A 89 -11.26 -26.47 7.88
N VAL A 90 -11.48 -27.33 6.89
CA VAL A 90 -11.36 -28.79 6.99
C VAL A 90 -10.34 -29.27 5.96
N LYS A 91 -9.77 -30.45 6.20
CA LYS A 91 -8.90 -31.09 5.22
C LYS A 91 -9.69 -32.03 4.33
N GLN A 92 -9.20 -32.25 3.11
CA GLN A 92 -9.80 -33.20 2.19
C GLN A 92 -9.55 -34.64 2.69
N MET A 93 -10.55 -35.51 2.52
CA MET A 93 -10.38 -36.94 2.75
C MET A 93 -9.57 -37.62 1.65
N ALA A 94 -9.03 -38.79 1.98
CA ALA A 94 -8.53 -39.71 0.97
C ALA A 94 -9.66 -40.14 0.01
N LEU A 95 -9.28 -40.52 -1.21
CA LEU A 95 -10.19 -41.07 -2.20
C LEU A 95 -10.89 -42.34 -1.65
N ILE A 96 -12.21 -42.41 -1.79
CA ILE A 96 -13.03 -43.56 -1.41
C ILE A 96 -13.42 -44.30 -2.69
N ALA A 97 -13.10 -45.59 -2.79
CA ALA A 97 -13.50 -46.43 -3.90
C ALA A 97 -15.01 -46.70 -3.89
N ASP A 98 -15.58 -47.01 -5.06
CA ASP A 98 -16.99 -47.42 -5.15
C ASP A 98 -17.25 -48.66 -4.29
N LEU A 99 -18.36 -48.62 -3.56
CA LEU A 99 -18.77 -49.66 -2.60
C LEU A 99 -19.83 -50.60 -3.19
N SER A 100 -20.26 -50.39 -4.44
CA SER A 100 -21.38 -51.06 -5.08
C SER A 100 -21.28 -52.60 -5.17
N THR A 101 -20.09 -53.18 -4.98
CA THR A 101 -19.83 -54.63 -5.11
C THR A 101 -19.51 -55.34 -3.79
N GLU A 102 -19.55 -54.62 -2.67
CA GLU A 102 -19.13 -55.13 -1.36
C GLU A 102 -20.20 -56.00 -0.69
N THR A 103 -19.76 -56.92 0.18
CA THR A 103 -20.70 -57.71 1.00
C THR A 103 -21.27 -56.89 2.16
N ALA A 104 -22.37 -57.35 2.77
CA ALA A 104 -22.97 -56.64 3.91
C ALA A 104 -22.01 -56.43 5.09
N THR A 105 -21.13 -57.41 5.37
CA THR A 105 -20.10 -57.29 6.41
C THR A 105 -19.01 -56.29 5.99
N ASP A 106 -18.58 -56.33 4.73
CA ASP A 106 -17.54 -55.43 4.22
C ASP A 106 -18.01 -53.97 4.14
N LEU A 107 -19.28 -53.76 3.74
CA LEU A 107 -19.92 -52.44 3.76
C LEU A 107 -19.90 -51.83 5.15
N LYS A 108 -20.27 -52.60 6.18
CA LYS A 108 -20.22 -52.12 7.56
C LYS A 108 -18.81 -51.68 7.97
N ASN A 109 -17.80 -52.47 7.61
CA ASN A 109 -16.41 -52.15 7.92
C ASN A 109 -15.93 -50.90 7.17
N LYS A 110 -16.22 -50.79 5.87
CA LYS A 110 -15.84 -49.64 5.04
C LYS A 110 -16.53 -48.36 5.46
N ILE A 111 -17.81 -48.40 5.82
CA ILE A 111 -18.54 -47.24 6.37
C ILE A 111 -17.87 -46.77 7.67
N ASN A 112 -17.56 -47.68 8.59
CA ASN A 112 -16.87 -47.31 9.83
C ASN A 112 -15.50 -46.67 9.57
N ALA A 113 -14.76 -47.14 8.57
CA ALA A 113 -13.50 -46.53 8.15
C ALA A 113 -13.69 -45.11 7.59
N ILE A 114 -14.72 -44.88 6.77
CA ILE A 114 -15.05 -43.54 6.24
C ILE A 114 -15.40 -42.59 7.38
N LEU A 115 -16.23 -43.03 8.33
CA LEU A 115 -16.60 -42.22 9.49
C LEU A 115 -15.38 -41.85 10.34
N ALA A 116 -14.42 -42.77 10.50
CA ALA A 116 -13.17 -42.51 11.19
C ALA A 116 -12.28 -41.49 10.44
N GLU A 117 -12.21 -41.55 9.12
CA GLU A 117 -11.42 -40.60 8.33
C GLU A 117 -12.08 -39.21 8.29
N MET A 118 -13.41 -39.12 8.15
CA MET A 118 -14.15 -37.84 8.25
C MET A 118 -13.90 -37.13 9.59
N LYS A 119 -13.85 -37.90 10.67
CA LYS A 119 -13.49 -37.45 12.02
C LYS A 119 -12.05 -36.93 12.09
N LYS A 120 -11.10 -37.68 11.55
CA LYS A 120 -9.68 -37.30 11.48
C LYS A 120 -9.43 -36.03 10.68
N GLN A 121 -10.19 -35.77 9.61
CA GLN A 121 -10.08 -34.56 8.79
C GLN A 121 -10.81 -33.34 9.36
N GLY A 122 -11.48 -33.49 10.52
CA GLY A 122 -12.23 -32.41 11.18
C GLY A 122 -13.57 -32.07 10.52
N ILE A 123 -14.08 -32.96 9.66
CA ILE A 123 -15.38 -32.81 8.99
C ILE A 123 -16.52 -33.18 9.94
N MET A 124 -16.30 -34.19 10.78
CA MET A 124 -17.22 -34.61 11.84
C MET A 124 -16.56 -34.47 13.21
N ALA A 125 -17.38 -34.26 14.24
CA ALA A 125 -16.90 -34.20 15.61
C ALA A 125 -16.35 -35.56 16.09
N ASN A 126 -15.24 -35.50 16.84
CA ASN A 126 -14.63 -36.69 17.45
C ASN A 126 -15.33 -37.14 18.75
N SER A 127 -16.23 -36.32 19.30
CA SER A 127 -17.08 -36.56 20.46
C SER A 127 -18.39 -35.78 20.35
#